data_AF-A0A9W6AD55-F1
#
_entry.id   AF-A0A9W6AD55-F1
#
_cell.length_a   1.000
_cell.length_b   1.000
_cell.length_c   1.000
_cell.angle_alpha   90.00
_cell.angle_beta   90.00
_cell.angle_gamma   90.00
#
_symmetry.space_group_name_H-M   'P 1'
#
loop_
_entity.id
_entity.type
_entity.pdbx_description
1 polymer ?
#
loop_
_entity_poly.entity_id
_entity_poly.type
_entity_poly.pdbx_seq_one_letter_code
_entity_poly.pdbx_strand_id
1 'polypeptide(L)'
;MSHNDLTVLPPHHFLPYWRDPPPVEIPDYARLTCAVNDGVCSIVYAVSYHGAQKILAALSVNPTGIAEKIDIGAQFDVSLGRMCGSGFLQCFASFSSLTGGYIPAGPSSKGSDIHGGNEDIHPISSHGVMYSTMLNINRILNGEGTITSNWDDAPAPVISPANISVTGGEMRMLREDGIHTLAVVHS
;
A
#
# COMPACT_ATOMS: atom_id res chain seq x y z
N MET A 1 -7.47 -19.80 16.94
CA MET A 1 -7.50 -18.54 16.16
C MET A 1 -6.51 -18.70 15.03
N SER A 2 -6.90 -18.32 13.81
CA SER A 2 -6.06 -18.45 12.62
C SER A 2 -4.76 -17.64 12.81
N HIS A 3 -3.60 -18.23 12.53
CA HIS A 3 -2.30 -17.52 12.51
C HIS A 3 -2.15 -16.61 11.27
N ASN A 4 -3.18 -16.57 10.42
CA ASN A 4 -3.16 -15.89 9.14
C ASN A 4 -3.73 -14.48 9.28
N ASP A 5 -3.08 -13.49 8.67
CA ASP A 5 -3.62 -12.14 8.60
C ASP A 5 -4.79 -12.11 7.60
N LEU A 6 -6.01 -12.09 8.13
CA LEU A 6 -7.26 -12.09 7.35
C LEU A 6 -7.44 -10.85 6.49
N THR A 7 -6.63 -9.81 6.70
CA THR A 7 -6.70 -8.57 5.92
C THR A 7 -5.77 -8.59 4.72
N VAL A 8 -4.92 -9.62 4.55
CA VAL A 8 -4.10 -9.83 3.36
C VAL A 8 -4.98 -10.35 2.22
N LEU A 9 -4.79 -9.76 1.05
CA LEU A 9 -5.47 -10.16 -0.17
C LEU A 9 -4.90 -11.48 -0.71
N PRO A 10 -5.72 -12.34 -1.31
CA PRO A 10 -5.23 -13.41 -2.16
C PRO A 10 -4.36 -12.86 -3.30
N PRO A 11 -3.23 -13.50 -3.65
CA PRO A 11 -2.28 -12.98 -4.65
C PRO A 11 -2.89 -12.64 -6.02
N HIS A 12 -3.92 -13.38 -6.45
CA HIS A 12 -4.59 -13.12 -7.75
C HIS A 12 -5.42 -11.82 -7.77
N HIS A 13 -5.65 -11.18 -6.63
CA HIS A 13 -6.28 -9.85 -6.53
C HIS A 13 -5.26 -8.70 -6.41
N PHE A 14 -3.96 -8.98 -6.50
CA PHE A 14 -2.93 -7.93 -6.48
C PHE A 14 -2.96 -7.10 -7.77
N LEU A 15 -2.80 -5.79 -7.62
CA LEU A 15 -2.79 -4.86 -8.74
C LEU A 15 -1.53 -5.02 -9.59
N PRO A 16 -1.59 -4.76 -10.92
CA PRO A 16 -0.47 -4.91 -11.84
C PRO A 16 0.85 -4.30 -11.40
N TYR A 17 0.79 -3.11 -10.80
CA TYR A 17 1.95 -2.35 -10.34
C TYR A 17 2.47 -2.78 -8.97
N TRP A 18 1.80 -3.73 -8.30
CA TRP A 18 2.26 -4.38 -7.08
C TRP A 18 2.64 -5.84 -7.31
N ARG A 19 2.85 -6.24 -8.58
CA ARG A 19 3.03 -7.66 -8.92
C ARG A 19 4.43 -8.19 -8.70
N ASP A 20 5.46 -7.35 -8.77
CA ASP A 20 6.84 -7.85 -8.63
C ASP A 20 6.99 -8.40 -7.21
N PRO A 21 6.99 -9.74 -7.05
CA PRO A 21 7.05 -10.30 -5.73
C PRO A 21 8.41 -9.95 -5.14
N PRO A 22 8.51 -9.84 -3.80
CA PRO A 22 9.81 -9.71 -3.19
C PRO A 22 10.72 -10.89 -3.60
N PRO A 23 12.05 -10.72 -3.62
CA PRO A 23 12.99 -11.79 -3.97
C PRO A 23 13.02 -12.94 -2.95
N VAL A 24 12.11 -12.91 -1.97
CA VAL A 24 11.94 -13.90 -0.92
C VAL A 24 10.51 -14.42 -0.96
N GLU A 25 10.36 -15.73 -0.84
CA GLU A 25 9.03 -16.35 -0.76
C GLU A 25 8.38 -15.97 0.57
N ILE A 26 7.12 -15.54 0.51
CA ILE A 26 6.31 -15.19 1.68
C ILE A 26 5.00 -15.98 1.64
N PRO A 27 4.44 -16.36 2.81
CA PRO A 27 3.11 -16.95 2.84
C PRO A 27 2.05 -15.98 2.30
N ASP A 28 1.07 -16.49 1.55
CA ASP A 28 -0.03 -15.71 0.94
C ASP A 28 -0.88 -14.91 1.93
N TYR A 29 -0.78 -15.22 3.21
CA TYR A 29 -1.51 -14.60 4.32
C TYR A 29 -0.62 -13.75 5.23
N ALA A 30 0.60 -13.45 4.80
CA ALA A 30 1.54 -12.62 5.53
C ALA A 30 1.86 -11.35 4.74
N ARG A 31 2.21 -10.29 5.47
CA ARG A 31 2.77 -9.08 4.87
C ARG A 31 4.27 -9.03 5.10
N LEU A 32 4.98 -8.56 4.10
CA LEU A 32 6.37 -8.17 4.16
C LEU A 32 6.47 -6.66 4.18
N THR A 33 7.36 -6.10 4.99
CA THR A 33 7.77 -4.69 4.88
C THR A 33 9.26 -4.66 4.57
N CYS A 34 9.64 -3.95 3.52
CA CYS A 34 11.01 -3.90 3.04
C CYS A 34 11.40 -2.48 2.64
N ALA A 35 12.71 -2.22 2.61
CA ALA A 35 13.23 -1.04 1.96
C ALA A 35 12.92 -1.11 0.46
N VAL A 36 12.52 0.03 -0.13
CA VAL A 36 12.16 0.12 -1.54
C VAL A 36 12.95 1.22 -2.24
N ASN A 37 13.27 0.96 -3.52
CA ASN A 37 14.00 1.89 -4.37
C ASN A 37 13.06 2.66 -5.31
N ASP A 38 11.76 2.36 -5.30
CA ASP A 38 10.76 3.15 -6.02
C ASP A 38 9.40 2.98 -5.36
N GLY A 39 8.52 3.95 -5.54
CA GLY A 39 7.20 4.02 -4.91
C GLY A 39 6.20 4.90 -5.66
N VAL A 40 6.38 5.06 -6.98
CA VAL A 40 5.42 5.78 -7.84
C VAL A 40 4.02 5.13 -7.71
N CYS A 41 2.96 5.93 -7.88
CA CYS A 41 1.57 5.49 -7.74
C CYS A 41 1.18 5.02 -6.34
N SER A 42 1.94 5.35 -5.29
CA SER A 42 1.53 5.07 -3.92
C SER A 42 0.37 5.97 -3.52
N ILE A 43 -0.70 5.36 -2.99
CA ILE A 43 -1.94 6.05 -2.63
C ILE A 43 -1.78 6.83 -1.31
N VAL A 44 -0.88 6.37 -0.43
CA VAL A 44 -0.65 6.93 0.91
C VAL A 44 0.84 6.96 1.22
N TYR A 45 1.27 8.03 1.90
CA TYR A 45 2.64 8.17 2.41
C TYR A 45 2.61 8.45 3.91
N ALA A 46 3.48 7.76 4.64
CA ALA A 46 3.83 8.12 6.01
C ALA A 46 5.25 8.69 5.99
N VAL A 47 5.40 9.96 6.36
CA VAL A 47 6.68 10.67 6.34
C VAL A 47 7.08 11.04 7.75
N SER A 48 8.34 10.77 8.11
CA SER A 48 8.91 11.29 9.35
C SER A 48 9.07 12.81 9.25
N TYR A 49 9.14 13.50 10.38
CA TYR A 49 9.36 14.95 10.41
C TYR A 49 10.60 15.37 9.59
N HIS A 50 11.71 14.66 9.77
CA HIS A 50 12.94 14.91 9.01
C HIS A 50 12.80 14.55 7.52
N GLY A 51 12.05 13.49 7.19
CA GLY A 51 11.70 13.15 5.81
C GLY A 51 10.91 14.27 5.14
N ALA A 52 9.93 14.85 5.83
CA ALA A 52 9.15 15.98 5.32
C ALA A 52 10.02 17.23 5.06
N GLN A 53 10.96 17.54 5.96
CA GLN A 53 11.92 18.64 5.75
C GLN A 53 12.80 18.41 4.51
N LYS A 54 13.29 17.17 4.31
CA LYS A 54 14.06 16.80 3.13
C LYS A 54 13.24 16.94 1.84
N ILE A 55 12.01 16.44 1.83
CA ILE A 55 11.09 16.54 0.69
C ILE A 55 10.86 18.02 0.34
N LEU A 56 10.51 18.84 1.34
CA LEU A 56 10.26 20.27 1.14
C LEU A 56 11.50 20.98 0.59
N ALA A 57 12.67 20.74 1.17
CA ALA A 57 13.92 21.36 0.71
C ALA A 57 14.26 20.95 -0.74
N ALA A 58 14.12 19.66 -1.07
CA ALA A 58 14.40 19.15 -2.40
C ALA A 58 13.46 19.73 -3.47
N LEU A 59 12.16 19.85 -3.18
CA LEU A 59 11.18 20.38 -4.12
C LEU A 59 11.18 21.91 -4.22
N SER A 60 11.57 22.62 -3.15
CA SER A 60 11.50 24.10 -3.13
C SER A 60 12.77 24.81 -3.58
N VAL A 61 13.95 24.33 -3.14
CA VAL A 61 15.22 25.07 -3.32
C VAL A 61 16.37 24.21 -3.85
N ASN A 62 16.13 22.92 -4.10
CA ASN A 62 17.09 21.96 -4.67
C ASN A 62 18.54 22.13 -4.13
N PRO A 63 18.75 22.03 -2.80
CA PRO A 63 19.98 22.45 -2.16
C PRO A 63 21.20 21.59 -2.53
N THR A 64 20.99 20.41 -3.13
CA THR A 64 22.01 19.40 -3.41
C THR A 64 22.24 19.17 -4.91
N GLY A 65 21.61 19.95 -5.80
CA GLY A 65 21.73 19.75 -7.25
C GLY A 65 21.09 18.44 -7.75
N ILE A 66 20.21 17.82 -6.95
CA ILE A 66 19.57 16.55 -7.29
C ILE A 66 18.35 16.68 -8.20
N ALA A 67 17.93 17.91 -8.55
CA ALA A 67 16.71 18.17 -9.32
C ALA A 67 16.55 17.28 -10.57
N GLU A 68 17.62 17.04 -11.33
CA GLU A 68 17.57 16.18 -12.51
C GLU A 68 17.34 14.69 -12.17
N LYS A 69 17.82 14.24 -11.01
CA LYS A 69 17.65 12.87 -10.53
C LYS A 69 16.25 12.62 -9.96
N ILE A 70 15.67 13.64 -9.32
CA ILE A 70 14.36 13.52 -8.65
C ILE A 70 13.20 14.06 -9.49
N ASP A 71 13.49 14.72 -10.61
CA ASP A 71 12.50 15.29 -11.54
C ASP A 71 11.41 16.06 -10.82
N ILE A 72 11.82 17.22 -10.30
CA ILE A 72 10.97 18.16 -9.55
C ILE A 72 9.78 18.70 -10.36
N GLY A 73 9.75 18.50 -11.69
CA GLY A 73 8.65 18.90 -12.57
C GLY A 73 7.61 17.81 -12.82
N ALA A 74 7.87 16.58 -12.37
CA ALA A 74 6.92 15.47 -12.48
C ALA A 74 5.79 15.56 -11.44
N GLN A 75 4.85 14.62 -11.53
CA GLN A 75 3.86 14.40 -10.48
C GLN A 75 4.54 14.09 -9.15
N PHE A 76 3.94 14.53 -8.05
CA PHE A 76 4.57 14.46 -6.72
C PHE A 76 5.01 13.05 -6.31
N ASP A 77 4.20 12.03 -6.63
CA ASP A 77 4.48 10.62 -6.37
C ASP A 77 5.69 10.11 -7.17
N VAL A 78 5.84 10.56 -8.42
CA VAL A 78 7.00 10.28 -9.26
C VAL A 78 8.26 10.86 -8.64
N SER A 79 8.24 12.14 -8.23
CA SER A 79 9.41 12.75 -7.60
C SER A 79 9.78 12.07 -6.29
N LEU A 80 8.78 11.65 -5.51
CA LEU A 80 8.99 10.94 -4.25
C LEU A 80 9.58 9.54 -4.46
N GLY A 81 9.08 8.79 -5.45
CA GLY A 81 9.67 7.51 -5.86
C GLY A 81 11.15 7.63 -6.26
N ARG A 82 11.49 8.68 -7.03
CA ARG A 82 12.89 8.96 -7.40
C ARG A 82 13.75 9.41 -6.22
N MET A 83 13.19 10.12 -5.23
CA MET A 83 13.89 10.40 -3.97
C MET A 83 14.23 9.12 -3.19
N CYS A 84 13.36 8.11 -3.24
CA CYS A 84 13.66 6.77 -2.70
C CYS A 84 14.79 6.10 -3.49
N GLY A 85 14.67 6.02 -4.82
CA GLY A 85 15.64 5.33 -5.67
C GLY A 85 17.02 5.96 -5.73
N SER A 86 17.11 7.28 -5.53
CA SER A 86 18.39 7.99 -5.40
C SER A 86 19.05 7.84 -4.03
N GLY A 87 18.35 7.24 -3.04
CA GLY A 87 18.80 7.17 -1.66
C GLY A 87 18.72 8.49 -0.89
N PHE A 88 18.10 9.53 -1.47
CA PHE A 88 17.88 10.80 -0.78
C PHE A 88 16.95 10.63 0.43
N LEU A 89 15.94 9.77 0.26
CA LEU A 89 15.06 9.26 1.31
C LEU A 89 15.30 7.77 1.51
N GLN A 90 15.23 7.33 2.78
CA GLN A 90 15.10 5.92 3.10
C GLN A 90 13.62 5.58 3.12
N CYS A 91 13.20 4.76 2.16
CA CYS A 91 11.79 4.44 1.95
C CYS A 91 11.51 2.98 2.27
N PHE A 92 10.32 2.74 2.81
CA PHE A 92 9.81 1.40 3.11
C PHE A 92 8.41 1.25 2.55
N ALA A 93 8.09 0.05 2.07
CA ALA A 93 6.73 -0.28 1.64
C ALA A 93 6.35 -1.69 2.10
N SER A 94 5.03 -1.92 2.17
CA SER A 94 4.44 -3.22 2.48
C SER A 94 4.07 -3.97 1.20
N PHE A 95 4.29 -5.28 1.19
CA PHE A 95 3.77 -6.20 0.19
C PHE A 95 2.96 -7.31 0.89
N SER A 96 1.69 -7.53 0.58
CA SER A 96 0.82 -6.71 -0.28
C SER A 96 0.49 -5.36 0.36
N SER A 97 -0.15 -4.46 -0.40
CA SER A 97 -0.51 -3.12 0.09
C SER A 97 -1.34 -3.13 1.38
N LEU A 98 -1.12 -2.12 2.24
CA LEU A 98 -1.95 -1.83 3.42
C LEU A 98 -3.18 -1.00 3.07
N THR A 99 -3.09 -0.19 2.01
CA THR A 99 -4.15 0.75 1.60
C THR A 99 -4.56 0.49 0.17
N GLY A 100 -5.85 0.64 -0.09
CA GLY A 100 -6.45 0.41 -1.40
C GLY A 100 -7.01 1.69 -1.98
N GLY A 101 -7.37 1.62 -3.26
CA GLY A 101 -8.11 2.68 -3.92
C GLY A 101 -9.61 2.45 -3.83
N TYR A 102 -10.34 3.55 -3.93
CA TYR A 102 -11.80 3.59 -4.01
C TYR A 102 -12.20 4.30 -5.30
N ILE A 103 -13.15 3.72 -6.01
CA ILE A 103 -13.69 4.28 -7.23
C ILE A 103 -15.21 4.47 -7.03
N PRO A 104 -15.72 5.72 -7.06
CA PRO A 104 -17.14 5.99 -6.90
C PRO A 104 -17.94 5.50 -8.10
N ALA A 105 -19.22 5.17 -7.91
CA ALA A 105 -20.10 4.87 -9.03
C ALA A 105 -20.30 6.11 -9.94
N GLY A 106 -20.36 5.87 -11.25
CA GLY A 106 -20.61 6.92 -12.24
C GLY A 106 -19.64 6.86 -13.42
N PRO A 107 -19.53 7.95 -14.19
CA PRO A 107 -18.56 8.07 -15.28
C PRO A 107 -17.12 8.00 -14.76
N SER A 108 -16.20 7.46 -15.56
CA SER A 108 -14.76 7.35 -15.24
C SER A 108 -14.12 8.67 -14.78
N SER A 109 -14.62 9.81 -15.28
CA SER A 109 -14.16 11.15 -14.88
C SER A 109 -14.43 11.50 -13.41
N LYS A 110 -15.29 10.75 -12.71
CA LYS A 110 -15.46 10.89 -11.25
C LYS A 110 -14.34 10.24 -10.45
N GLY A 111 -13.65 9.25 -11.02
CA GLY A 111 -12.57 8.51 -10.35
C GLY A 111 -11.17 8.98 -10.73
N SER A 112 -11.01 9.70 -11.84
CA SER A 112 -9.73 10.18 -12.35
C SER A 112 -9.88 11.48 -13.13
N ASP A 113 -8.97 12.42 -12.91
CA ASP A 113 -8.83 13.69 -13.63
C ASP A 113 -7.80 13.63 -14.78
N ILE A 114 -7.18 12.47 -15.01
CA ILE A 114 -6.24 12.26 -16.11
C ILE A 114 -7.03 12.16 -17.43
N HIS A 115 -6.73 13.09 -18.35
CA HIS A 115 -7.46 13.36 -19.58
C HIS A 115 -7.86 12.14 -20.43
N GLY A 116 -9.10 12.15 -20.96
CA GLY A 116 -9.54 11.27 -22.05
C GLY A 116 -10.21 9.97 -21.64
N GLY A 117 -10.67 9.84 -20.39
CA GLY A 117 -11.48 8.69 -19.97
C GLY A 117 -12.76 8.58 -20.79
N ASN A 118 -13.09 7.36 -21.22
CA ASN A 118 -14.39 7.07 -21.82
C ASN A 118 -15.50 7.41 -20.80
N GLU A 119 -16.66 7.89 -21.25
CA GLU A 119 -17.82 8.18 -20.39
C GLU A 119 -18.50 6.90 -19.87
N ASP A 120 -17.79 5.77 -19.90
CA ASP A 120 -18.24 4.50 -19.37
C ASP A 120 -18.66 4.69 -17.91
N ILE A 121 -19.91 4.31 -17.66
CA ILE A 121 -20.50 4.33 -16.32
C ILE A 121 -20.22 2.99 -15.68
N HIS A 122 -19.54 3.02 -14.55
CA HIS A 122 -19.18 1.83 -13.78
C HIS A 122 -19.85 1.85 -12.40
N PRO A 123 -20.06 0.67 -11.79
CA PRO A 123 -20.47 0.59 -10.40
C PRO A 123 -19.37 1.10 -9.46
N ILE A 124 -19.74 1.25 -8.20
CA ILE A 124 -18.81 1.50 -7.10
C ILE A 124 -17.84 0.31 -6.99
N SER A 125 -16.55 0.57 -6.77
CA SER A 125 -15.57 -0.50 -6.57
C SER A 125 -14.42 -0.05 -5.67
N SER A 126 -13.69 -1.03 -5.15
CA SER A 126 -12.46 -0.81 -4.40
C SER A 126 -11.46 -1.89 -4.76
N HIS A 127 -10.18 -1.53 -4.77
CA HIS A 127 -9.11 -2.44 -5.14
C HIS A 127 -7.98 -2.37 -4.11
N GLY A 128 -7.22 -3.46 -4.01
CA GLY A 128 -5.98 -3.45 -3.26
C GLY A 128 -6.08 -3.56 -1.74
N VAL A 129 -7.30 -3.77 -1.21
CA VAL A 129 -7.54 -4.19 0.18
C VAL A 129 -8.64 -5.26 0.24
N MET A 130 -8.58 -6.10 1.27
CA MET A 130 -9.60 -7.13 1.54
C MET A 130 -10.95 -6.50 1.93
N TYR A 131 -10.92 -5.54 2.86
CA TYR A 131 -12.11 -4.85 3.37
C TYR A 131 -11.99 -3.35 3.14
N SER A 132 -12.79 -2.79 2.24
CA SER A 132 -12.78 -1.36 1.95
C SER A 132 -13.58 -0.58 2.99
N THR A 133 -12.97 0.46 3.57
CA THR A 133 -13.67 1.42 4.42
C THR A 133 -14.84 2.07 3.68
N MET A 134 -14.65 2.42 2.40
CA MET A 134 -15.68 3.13 1.63
C MET A 134 -16.84 2.21 1.23
N LEU A 135 -16.59 0.94 0.90
CA LEU A 135 -17.69 -0.01 0.64
C LEU A 135 -18.43 -0.40 1.93
N ASN A 136 -17.78 -0.28 3.09
CA ASN A 136 -18.38 -0.54 4.40
C ASN A 136 -18.89 0.73 5.11
N ILE A 137 -18.85 1.90 4.47
CA ILE A 137 -19.04 3.18 5.17
C ILE A 137 -20.40 3.28 5.86
N ASN A 138 -21.48 2.78 5.25
CA ASN A 138 -22.80 2.79 5.85
C ASN A 138 -22.87 1.90 7.10
N ARG A 139 -22.23 0.73 7.08
CA ARG A 139 -22.15 -0.17 8.23
C ARG A 139 -21.41 0.50 9.39
N ILE A 140 -20.28 1.13 9.08
CA ILE A 140 -19.45 1.87 10.06
C ILE A 140 -20.25 3.03 10.67
N LEU A 141 -20.90 3.85 9.84
CA LEU A 141 -21.70 5.00 10.31
C LEU A 141 -22.93 4.58 11.12
N ASN A 142 -23.50 3.40 10.83
CA ASN A 142 -24.59 2.81 11.61
C ASN A 142 -24.13 2.14 12.92
N GLY A 143 -22.82 2.13 13.21
CA GLY A 143 -22.25 1.49 14.40
C GLY A 143 -22.30 -0.03 14.35
N GLU A 144 -22.38 -0.64 13.17
CA GLU A 144 -22.30 -2.09 13.03
C GLU A 144 -20.93 -2.60 13.48
N GLY A 145 -20.91 -3.68 14.27
CA GLY A 145 -19.68 -4.29 14.75
C GLY A 145 -18.95 -5.16 13.72
N THR A 146 -19.44 -5.20 12.47
CA THR A 146 -18.96 -6.09 11.42
C THR A 146 -18.80 -5.37 10.08
N ILE A 147 -17.83 -5.84 9.29
CA ILE A 147 -17.55 -5.37 7.92
C ILE A 147 -17.53 -6.55 6.94
N THR A 148 -17.84 -6.27 5.68
CA THR A 148 -17.86 -7.22 4.57
C THR A 148 -16.65 -7.06 3.67
N SER A 149 -16.15 -8.18 3.16
CA SER A 149 -15.08 -8.25 2.15
C SER A 149 -15.50 -7.57 0.84
N ASN A 150 -14.51 -7.08 0.10
CA ASN A 150 -14.65 -6.60 -1.27
C ASN A 150 -14.70 -7.74 -2.30
N TRP A 151 -14.29 -8.95 -1.91
CA TRP A 151 -14.07 -10.10 -2.78
C TRP A 151 -14.89 -11.31 -2.33
N ASP A 152 -15.55 -11.96 -3.30
CA ASP A 152 -16.45 -13.09 -3.06
C ASP A 152 -15.74 -14.37 -2.60
N ASP A 153 -14.46 -14.50 -2.93
CA ASP A 153 -13.59 -15.63 -2.59
C ASP A 153 -12.78 -15.39 -1.31
N ALA A 154 -13.09 -14.34 -0.55
CA ALA A 154 -12.41 -14.05 0.70
C ALA A 154 -12.60 -15.21 1.70
N PRO A 155 -11.53 -15.68 2.37
CA PRO A 155 -11.62 -16.72 3.39
C PRO A 155 -12.56 -16.36 4.55
N ALA A 156 -12.71 -15.05 4.83
CA ALA A 156 -13.62 -14.51 5.82
C ALA A 156 -14.47 -13.37 5.21
N PRO A 157 -15.62 -13.68 4.59
CA PRO A 157 -16.44 -12.67 3.91
C PRO A 157 -17.00 -11.59 4.82
N VAL A 158 -17.21 -11.91 6.11
CA VAL A 158 -17.68 -10.98 7.14
C VAL A 158 -16.81 -11.14 8.38
N ILE A 159 -16.29 -10.03 8.91
CA ILE A 159 -15.48 -10.05 10.13
C ILE A 159 -15.89 -8.93 11.10
N SER A 160 -15.56 -9.11 12.38
CA SER A 160 -15.56 -8.00 13.34
C SER A 160 -14.14 -7.45 13.47
N PRO A 161 -13.89 -6.16 13.15
CA PRO A 161 -12.55 -5.56 13.29
C PRO A 161 -11.99 -5.65 14.71
N ALA A 162 -12.86 -5.64 15.72
CA ALA A 162 -12.48 -5.78 17.13
C ALA A 162 -11.85 -7.14 17.46
N ASN A 163 -12.07 -8.15 16.63
CA ASN A 163 -11.54 -9.50 16.81
C ASN A 163 -10.25 -9.75 16.02
N ILE A 164 -9.75 -8.76 15.28
CA ILE A 164 -8.47 -8.87 14.57
C ILE A 164 -7.34 -8.54 15.54
N SER A 165 -6.57 -9.55 15.93
CA SER A 165 -5.33 -9.38 16.68
C SER A 165 -4.13 -9.33 15.74
N VAL A 166 -3.12 -8.53 16.09
CA VAL A 166 -1.78 -8.65 15.49
C VAL A 166 -1.25 -10.04 15.85
N THR A 167 -0.88 -10.86 14.86
CA THR A 167 -0.50 -12.27 15.04
C THR A 167 0.99 -12.47 15.33
N GLY A 168 1.74 -11.38 15.52
CA GLY A 168 3.20 -11.38 15.69
C GLY A 168 3.95 -10.98 14.42
N GLY A 169 5.25 -11.26 14.36
CA GLY A 169 6.06 -10.96 13.18
C GLY A 169 7.52 -11.39 13.34
N GLU A 170 8.25 -11.42 12.23
CA GLU A 170 9.67 -11.74 12.20
C GLU A 170 10.47 -10.65 11.50
N MET A 171 11.63 -10.33 12.04
CA MET A 171 12.63 -9.54 11.33
C MET A 171 13.63 -10.49 10.69
N ARG A 172 13.75 -10.40 9.37
CA ARG A 172 14.68 -11.20 8.57
C ARG A 172 15.64 -10.28 7.82
N MET A 173 16.86 -10.75 7.59
CA MET A 173 17.88 -10.06 6.82
C MET A 173 18.38 -10.97 5.72
N LEU A 174 18.37 -10.45 4.49
CA LEU A 174 18.96 -11.12 3.34
C LEU A 174 20.46 -10.83 3.28
N ARG A 175 21.27 -11.89 3.20
CA ARG A 175 22.74 -11.86 3.04
C ARG A 175 23.14 -12.74 1.85
N GLU A 176 24.40 -12.67 1.44
CA GLU A 176 24.93 -13.47 0.32
C GLU A 176 24.76 -14.98 0.53
N ASP A 177 24.78 -15.45 1.78
CA ASP A 177 24.64 -16.85 2.17
C ASP A 177 23.18 -17.28 2.44
N GLY A 178 22.22 -16.36 2.37
CA GLY A 178 20.79 -16.65 2.53
C GLY A 178 20.04 -15.69 3.45
N ILE A 179 18.85 -16.12 3.89
CA ILE A 179 17.96 -15.35 4.77
C ILE A 179 18.20 -15.75 6.22
N HIS A 180 18.45 -14.77 7.08
CA HIS A 180 18.69 -14.98 8.52
C HIS A 180 17.61 -14.28 9.35
N THR A 181 17.00 -14.99 10.30
CA THR A 181 16.07 -14.40 11.27
C THR A 181 16.85 -13.67 12.36
N LEU A 182 16.54 -12.39 12.53
CA LEU A 182 17.15 -11.51 13.52
C LEU A 182 16.33 -11.41 14.81
N ALA A 183 15.01 -11.39 14.68
CA ALA A 183 14.10 -11.29 15.81
C ALA A 183 12.74 -11.90 15.47
N VAL A 184 12.07 -12.42 16.49
CA VAL A 184 10.71 -12.95 16.42
C VAL A 184 9.88 -12.27 17.50
N VAL A 185 8.71 -11.77 17.12
CA VAL A 185 7.72 -11.16 18.01
C VAL A 185 6.52 -12.07 18.04
N HIS A 186 6.18 -12.56 19.23
CA HIS A 186 4.97 -13.32 19.48
C HIS A 186 3.89 -12.39 20.06
N SER A 187 2.66 -12.55 19.58
CA SER A 187 1.46 -11.85 20.07
C SER A 187 0.85 -12.52 21.28
#